data_AF-A0AAE3YRB5-F1
#
_entry.id   AF-A0AAE3YRB5-F1
#
_cell.length_a   1.000
_cell.length_b   1.000
_cell.length_c   1.000
_cell.angle_alpha   90.00
_cell.angle_beta   90.00
_cell.angle_gamma   90.00
#
_symmetry.space_group_name_H-M   'P 1'
#
loop_
_entity.id
_entity.type
_entity.pdbx_description
1 polymer ?
#
loop_
_entity_poly.entity_id
_entity_poly.type
_entity_poly.pdbx_seq_one_letter_code
_entity_poly.pdbx_strand_id
1 'polypeptide(L)'
;MEADQVLRQRLRRAVPPLVGAGVAWSVYPREQRTPMNTVLDIVAARLGADTTLVWVDDGTPEVLALPGLPVPAVAWSRRSLASGLLLRTLLLADRLPARTRRILCRQAALHLLAETALRLGNPDLAARCGVAAFLDREWTAPHPAGLESAADTEERLALWFYALAHEFGHFADAHTHARGPLTDASVRTMLLAARRQDGHDLIGDVLHRRPLHPADVRAETVADLFAADVLVEAAARLLPDGGHPVRVIGEVLLAAAVVAAVERCRAFCTMLGRPGDGRLDHLTYPAAASVRSAVLRAHLAAAMTARYSSGRPSPVSALPRWDRIVAGVAAPLEPALAVLDTAVTDAIREALDESVPTEYLIERLRPQAGPALRAEARDFVHLVRGSGRHGEWLDELVRILG
;
A
#
# COMPACT_ATOMS: atom_id res chain seq x y z
N MET A 1 16.29 -29.55 -8.79
CA MET A 1 16.66 -29.91 -7.40
C MET A 1 17.67 -28.94 -6.80
N GLU A 2 18.79 -28.66 -7.46
CA GLU A 2 19.80 -27.72 -6.95
C GLU A 2 19.31 -26.25 -6.91
N ALA A 3 18.62 -25.78 -7.95
CA ALA A 3 18.04 -24.43 -8.00
C ALA A 3 17.01 -24.16 -6.90
N ASP A 4 16.13 -25.12 -6.60
CA ASP A 4 15.13 -25.01 -5.53
C ASP A 4 15.77 -24.96 -4.14
N GLN A 5 16.85 -25.71 -3.92
CA GLN A 5 17.60 -25.68 -2.67
C GLN A 5 18.29 -24.32 -2.47
N VAL A 6 18.89 -23.77 -3.53
CA VAL A 6 19.50 -22.43 -3.50
C VAL A 6 18.45 -21.35 -3.22
N LEU A 7 17.30 -21.39 -3.90
CA LEU A 7 16.20 -20.45 -3.67
C LEU A 7 15.71 -20.53 -2.22
N ARG A 8 15.42 -21.74 -1.73
CA ARG A 8 14.99 -21.93 -0.33
C ARG A 8 16.02 -21.43 0.68
N GLN A 9 17.31 -21.65 0.43
CA GLN A 9 18.37 -21.15 1.30
C GLN A 9 18.43 -19.61 1.31
N ARG A 10 18.28 -18.97 0.15
CA ARG A 10 18.24 -17.50 0.05
C ARG A 10 16.98 -16.91 0.70
N LEU A 11 15.81 -17.54 0.50
CA LEU A 11 14.56 -17.13 1.16
C LEU A 11 14.65 -17.19 2.68
N ARG A 12 15.26 -18.26 3.24
CA ARG A 12 15.52 -18.37 4.69
C ARG A 12 16.39 -17.25 5.26
N ARG A 13 17.18 -16.57 4.43
CA ARG A 13 17.97 -15.41 4.84
C ARG A 13 17.24 -14.09 4.59
N ALA A 14 16.48 -14.00 3.50
CA ALA A 14 15.83 -12.77 3.06
C ALA A 14 14.51 -12.48 3.78
N VAL A 15 13.70 -13.51 4.08
CA VAL A 15 12.34 -13.35 4.63
C VAL A 15 12.34 -12.96 6.12
N PRO A 16 13.07 -13.64 7.03
CA PRO A 16 12.98 -13.33 8.47
C PRO A 16 13.32 -11.89 8.86
N PRO A 17 14.32 -11.21 8.27
CA PRO A 17 14.57 -9.79 8.54
C PRO A 17 13.42 -8.85 8.12
N LEU A 18 12.59 -9.29 7.18
CA LEU A 18 11.48 -8.49 6.67
C LEU A 18 10.21 -8.72 7.47
N VAL A 19 9.89 -9.96 7.81
CA VAL A 19 8.59 -10.25 8.46
C VAL A 19 8.66 -10.50 9.95
N GLY A 20 9.87 -10.68 10.50
CA GLY A 20 10.13 -11.02 11.90
C GLY A 20 10.63 -12.45 12.06
N ALA A 21 11.63 -12.65 12.93
CA ALA A 21 12.32 -13.93 13.09
C ALA A 21 11.44 -15.08 13.62
N GLY A 22 10.34 -14.76 14.29
CA GLY A 22 9.36 -15.73 14.83
C GLY A 22 8.11 -15.93 13.97
N VAL A 23 8.04 -15.28 12.81
CA VAL A 23 6.83 -15.28 11.97
C VAL A 23 6.85 -16.45 10.99
N ALA A 24 5.75 -17.21 10.96
CA ALA A 24 5.61 -18.34 10.07
C ALA A 24 5.46 -17.87 8.61
N TRP A 25 6.14 -18.55 7.70
CA TRP A 25 6.02 -18.29 6.28
C TRP A 25 6.20 -19.55 5.45
N SER A 26 5.62 -19.54 4.25
CA SER A 26 5.68 -20.64 3.29
C SER A 26 5.75 -20.11 1.86
N VAL A 27 6.23 -20.93 0.93
CA VAL A 27 6.12 -20.58 -0.50
C VAL A 27 4.72 -20.93 -0.96
N TYR A 28 4.06 -20.01 -1.65
CA TYR A 28 2.72 -20.19 -2.21
C TYR A 28 2.72 -21.37 -3.20
N PRO A 29 1.82 -22.37 -3.04
CA PRO A 29 1.73 -23.54 -3.90
C PRO A 29 1.21 -23.21 -5.30
N ARG A 30 1.95 -23.56 -6.35
CA ARG A 30 1.60 -23.26 -7.76
C ARG A 30 0.82 -24.39 -8.45
N GLU A 31 0.56 -25.50 -7.76
CA GLU A 31 0.03 -26.74 -8.34
C GLU A 31 -1.47 -26.68 -8.66
N GLN A 32 -2.22 -25.80 -8.00
CA GLN A 32 -3.68 -25.70 -8.14
C GLN A 32 -4.08 -24.54 -9.05
N ARG A 33 -5.17 -24.67 -9.82
CA ARG A 33 -5.74 -23.52 -10.55
C ARG A 33 -6.54 -22.65 -9.59
N THR A 34 -5.95 -21.55 -9.14
CA THR A 34 -6.60 -20.55 -8.29
C THR A 34 -6.54 -19.17 -8.95
N PRO A 35 -7.41 -18.21 -8.56
CA PRO A 35 -7.31 -16.82 -9.03
C PRO A 35 -5.91 -16.22 -8.82
N MET A 36 -5.28 -16.50 -7.69
CA MET A 36 -3.89 -16.12 -7.44
C MET A 36 -2.94 -16.69 -8.48
N ASN A 37 -3.05 -17.99 -8.78
CA ASN A 37 -2.15 -18.63 -9.72
C ASN A 37 -2.31 -18.08 -11.13
N THR A 38 -3.53 -17.73 -11.54
CA THR A 38 -3.79 -17.00 -12.78
C THR A 38 -3.11 -15.63 -12.80
N VAL A 39 -3.17 -14.87 -11.70
CA VAL A 39 -2.49 -13.57 -11.59
C VAL A 39 -0.98 -13.73 -11.65
N LEU A 40 -0.42 -14.68 -10.91
CA LEU A 40 1.01 -14.97 -10.93
C LEU A 40 1.48 -15.45 -12.32
N ASP A 41 0.64 -16.16 -13.08
CA ASP A 41 0.92 -16.52 -14.49
C ASP A 41 0.98 -15.28 -15.39
N ILE A 42 0.06 -14.33 -15.22
CA ILE A 42 0.07 -13.05 -15.95
C ILE A 42 1.35 -12.27 -15.61
N VAL A 43 1.71 -12.18 -14.33
CA VAL A 43 2.94 -11.52 -13.87
C VAL A 43 4.17 -12.19 -14.48
N ALA A 44 4.27 -13.52 -14.41
CA ALA A 44 5.40 -14.27 -14.95
C ALA A 44 5.56 -14.06 -16.46
N ALA A 45 4.45 -14.09 -17.21
CA ALA A 45 4.43 -13.83 -18.64
C ALA A 45 4.93 -12.40 -18.98
N ARG A 46 4.56 -11.39 -18.18
CA ARG A 46 4.97 -10.00 -18.38
C ARG A 46 6.41 -9.73 -18.00
N LEU A 47 6.90 -10.38 -16.94
CA LEU A 47 8.30 -10.29 -16.52
C LEU A 47 9.23 -11.16 -17.39
N GLY A 48 8.69 -12.11 -18.15
CA GLY A 48 9.48 -13.09 -18.90
C GLY A 48 10.27 -14.04 -18.00
N ALA A 49 9.81 -14.26 -16.77
CA ALA A 49 10.50 -15.06 -15.75
C ALA A 49 9.50 -15.72 -14.80
N ASP A 50 9.85 -16.88 -14.26
CA ASP A 50 9.09 -17.51 -13.19
C ASP A 50 9.09 -16.64 -11.93
N THR A 51 7.97 -16.64 -11.19
CA THR A 51 7.77 -15.81 -10.00
C THR A 51 7.60 -16.66 -8.75
N THR A 52 8.00 -16.12 -7.60
CA THR A 52 7.80 -16.76 -6.29
C THR A 52 6.99 -15.85 -5.38
N LEU A 53 5.87 -16.35 -4.86
CA LEU A 53 5.13 -15.69 -3.79
C LEU A 53 5.44 -16.40 -2.47
N VAL A 54 5.81 -15.63 -1.46
CA VAL A 54 5.98 -16.10 -0.08
C VAL A 54 4.78 -15.64 0.73
N TRP A 55 4.02 -16.58 1.27
CA TRP A 55 2.96 -16.29 2.23
C TRP A 55 3.53 -16.14 3.63
N VAL A 56 3.08 -15.10 4.32
CA VAL A 56 3.47 -14.77 5.67
C VAL A 56 2.22 -14.76 6.54
N ASP A 57 2.21 -15.60 7.57
CA ASP A 57 1.11 -15.71 8.52
C ASP A 57 1.43 -14.83 9.73
N ASP A 58 0.50 -13.95 10.13
CA ASP A 58 0.60 -13.07 11.31
C ASP A 58 1.77 -12.07 11.35
N GLY A 59 2.44 -11.82 10.23
CA GLY A 59 3.48 -10.78 10.08
C GLY A 59 2.91 -9.36 9.96
N THR A 60 3.79 -8.36 9.77
CA THR A 60 3.38 -6.97 9.50
C THR A 60 2.47 -6.86 8.27
N PRO A 61 1.65 -5.81 8.13
CA PRO A 61 0.59 -5.73 7.11
C PRO A 61 1.16 -5.23 5.78
N GLU A 62 2.27 -5.82 5.35
CA GLU A 62 3.04 -5.39 4.17
C GLU A 62 3.03 -6.44 3.06
N VAL A 63 3.25 -5.93 1.85
CA VAL A 63 3.64 -6.68 0.66
C VAL A 63 5.01 -6.14 0.28
N LEU A 64 6.00 -7.01 0.10
CA LEU A 64 7.40 -6.60 -0.05
C LEU A 64 8.10 -7.39 -1.16
N ALA A 65 8.66 -6.69 -2.13
CA ALA A 65 9.61 -7.24 -3.08
C ALA A 65 10.88 -7.73 -2.38
N LEU A 66 11.40 -8.87 -2.84
CA LEU A 66 12.62 -9.52 -2.34
C LEU A 66 13.75 -9.46 -3.39
N PRO A 67 14.43 -8.30 -3.55
CA PRO A 67 15.50 -8.16 -4.54
C PRO A 67 16.71 -9.04 -4.22
N GLY A 68 17.49 -9.39 -5.24
CA GLY A 68 18.73 -10.19 -5.11
C GLY A 68 18.51 -11.72 -5.08
N LEU A 69 17.27 -12.17 -5.21
CA LEU A 69 16.93 -13.57 -5.45
C LEU A 69 17.09 -13.94 -6.92
N PRO A 70 17.30 -15.24 -7.25
CA PRO A 70 17.48 -15.68 -8.63
C PRO A 70 16.21 -15.55 -9.48
N VAL A 71 15.05 -15.36 -8.85
CA VAL A 71 13.75 -15.14 -9.48
C VAL A 71 13.06 -13.96 -8.79
N PRO A 72 12.20 -13.20 -9.51
CA PRO A 72 11.31 -12.24 -8.89
C PRO A 72 10.51 -12.89 -7.77
N ALA A 73 10.62 -12.34 -6.56
CA ALA A 73 9.86 -12.85 -5.43
C ALA A 73 9.29 -11.74 -4.57
N VAL A 74 8.09 -11.99 -4.04
CA VAL A 74 7.36 -11.06 -3.18
C VAL A 74 6.94 -11.82 -1.93
N ALA A 75 7.14 -11.21 -0.76
CA ALA A 75 6.56 -11.65 0.50
C ALA A 75 5.24 -10.92 0.74
N TRP A 76 4.19 -11.66 1.09
CA TRP A 76 2.87 -11.09 1.29
C TRP A 76 2.24 -11.60 2.59
N SER A 77 1.97 -10.65 3.49
CA SER A 77 1.19 -10.89 4.69
C SER A 77 -0.30 -10.77 4.45
N ARG A 78 -1.08 -11.73 4.95
CA ARG A 78 -2.56 -11.66 4.92
C ARG A 78 -3.10 -10.45 5.67
N ARG A 79 -2.38 -9.91 6.66
CA ARG A 79 -2.78 -8.70 7.38
C ARG A 79 -2.83 -7.47 6.48
N SER A 80 -2.09 -7.44 5.37
CA SER A 80 -2.17 -6.33 4.42
C SER A 80 -3.55 -6.24 3.75
N LEU A 81 -4.25 -7.38 3.56
CA LEU A 81 -5.63 -7.41 3.06
C LEU A 81 -6.59 -6.73 4.03
N ALA A 82 -6.42 -6.96 5.34
CA ALA A 82 -7.27 -6.36 6.37
C ALA A 82 -7.10 -4.84 6.41
N SER A 83 -5.85 -4.35 6.37
CA SER A 83 -5.57 -2.92 6.32
C SER A 83 -6.04 -2.27 5.02
N GLY A 84 -5.80 -2.92 3.88
CA GLY A 84 -6.25 -2.43 2.57
C GLY A 84 -7.77 -2.36 2.48
N LEU A 85 -8.46 -3.37 3.01
CA LEU A 85 -9.91 -3.36 3.12
C LEU A 85 -10.38 -2.19 3.97
N LEU A 86 -9.84 -2.06 5.19
CA LEU A 86 -10.26 -1.03 6.13
C LEU A 86 -10.21 0.34 5.45
N LEU A 87 -9.07 0.66 4.83
CA LEU A 87 -8.91 1.92 4.09
C LEU A 87 -9.94 2.03 2.96
N ARG A 88 -10.08 1.01 2.12
CA ARG A 88 -11.07 1.03 1.02
C ARG A 88 -12.50 1.27 1.52
N THR A 89 -12.94 0.55 2.55
CA THR A 89 -14.30 0.70 3.11
C THR A 89 -14.50 2.10 3.65
N LEU A 90 -13.51 2.69 4.33
CA LEU A 90 -13.59 4.05 4.84
C LEU A 90 -13.73 5.09 3.72
N LEU A 91 -13.07 4.87 2.56
CA LEU A 91 -13.18 5.76 1.40
C LEU A 91 -14.56 5.72 0.76
N LEU A 92 -15.18 4.54 0.69
CA LEU A 92 -16.47 4.32 0.05
C LEU A 92 -17.67 4.44 1.01
N ALA A 93 -17.43 4.75 2.29
CA ALA A 93 -18.49 4.91 3.28
C ALA A 93 -19.24 6.23 3.08
N ASP A 94 -20.17 6.27 2.13
CA ASP A 94 -20.96 7.48 1.79
C ASP A 94 -21.83 7.98 2.94
N ARG A 95 -22.16 7.10 3.89
CA ARG A 95 -22.98 7.44 5.07
C ARG A 95 -22.20 8.13 6.19
N LEU A 96 -20.87 8.13 6.12
CA LEU A 96 -20.03 8.75 7.15
C LEU A 96 -19.75 10.22 6.79
N PRO A 97 -19.91 11.16 7.73
CA PRO A 97 -19.46 12.53 7.54
C PRO A 97 -17.97 12.58 7.16
N ALA A 98 -17.58 13.51 6.28
CA ALA A 98 -16.20 13.62 5.80
C ALA A 98 -15.18 13.77 6.95
N ARG A 99 -15.54 14.49 8.03
CA ARG A 99 -14.73 14.62 9.24
C ARG A 99 -14.49 13.26 9.92
N THR A 100 -15.54 12.46 10.08
CA THR A 100 -15.45 11.12 10.67
C THR A 100 -14.58 10.22 9.81
N ARG A 101 -14.76 10.24 8.48
CA ARG A 101 -13.90 9.47 7.55
C ARG A 101 -12.43 9.85 7.69
N ARG A 102 -12.10 11.14 7.76
CA ARG A 102 -10.72 11.61 7.98
C ARG A 102 -10.12 11.08 9.27
N ILE A 103 -10.88 11.11 10.38
CA ILE A 103 -10.41 10.60 11.68
C ILE A 103 -10.12 9.09 11.59
N LEU A 104 -11.01 8.32 10.98
CA LEU A 104 -10.85 6.86 10.85
C LEU A 104 -9.69 6.51 9.91
N CYS A 105 -9.54 7.19 8.77
CA CYS A 105 -8.38 7.02 7.90
C CYS A 105 -7.08 7.36 8.61
N ARG A 106 -7.08 8.40 9.47
CA ARG A 106 -5.90 8.81 10.25
C ARG A 106 -5.53 7.73 11.26
N GLN A 107 -6.51 7.15 11.95
CA GLN A 107 -6.30 6.04 12.88
C GLN A 107 -5.77 4.80 12.17
N ALA A 108 -6.30 4.47 10.98
CA ALA A 108 -5.78 3.38 10.15
C ALA A 108 -4.31 3.63 9.73
N ALA A 109 -3.97 4.86 9.33
CA ALA A 109 -2.59 5.24 9.00
C ALA A 109 -1.66 5.19 10.22
N LEU A 110 -2.11 5.64 11.41
CA LEU A 110 -1.36 5.51 12.66
C LEU A 110 -1.09 4.04 13.04
N HIS A 111 -2.07 3.16 12.81
CA HIS A 111 -1.91 1.73 13.03
C HIS A 111 -0.85 1.12 12.09
N LEU A 112 -0.90 1.48 10.80
CA LEU A 112 0.13 1.09 9.81
C LEU A 112 1.52 1.60 10.20
N LEU A 113 1.62 2.86 10.64
CA LEU A 113 2.87 3.46 11.14
C LEU A 113 3.40 2.68 12.36
N ALA A 114 2.53 2.32 13.31
CA ALA A 114 2.91 1.59 14.51
C ALA A 114 3.50 0.22 14.19
N GLU A 115 2.81 -0.57 13.35
CA GLU A 115 3.28 -1.90 12.94
C GLU A 115 4.57 -1.82 12.11
N THR A 116 4.67 -0.84 11.21
CA THR A 116 5.86 -0.67 10.38
C THR A 116 7.07 -0.19 11.19
N ALA A 117 6.88 0.73 12.14
CA ALA A 117 7.91 1.17 13.06
C ALA A 117 8.44 0.02 13.93
N LEU A 118 7.54 -0.83 14.44
CA LEU A 118 7.90 -2.01 15.23
C LEU A 118 8.82 -2.95 14.44
N ARG A 119 8.47 -3.26 13.20
CA ARG A 119 9.26 -4.10 12.29
C ARG A 119 10.65 -3.54 12.06
N LEU A 120 10.72 -2.24 11.76
CA LEU A 120 11.95 -1.52 11.51
C LEU A 120 12.79 -1.30 12.78
N GLY A 121 12.30 -1.75 13.94
CA GLY A 121 13.04 -1.74 15.20
C GLY A 121 13.00 -0.41 15.94
N ASN A 122 11.93 0.37 15.75
CA ASN A 122 11.68 1.61 16.48
C ASN A 122 10.49 1.43 17.45
N PRO A 123 10.73 0.88 18.66
CA PRO A 123 9.66 0.60 19.62
C PRO A 123 8.99 1.86 20.17
N ASP A 124 9.71 2.98 20.29
CA ASP A 124 9.15 4.23 20.82
C ASP A 124 8.16 4.85 19.84
N LEU A 125 8.51 4.90 18.55
CA LEU A 125 7.58 5.33 17.49
C LEU A 125 6.40 4.36 17.38
N ALA A 126 6.64 3.05 17.50
CA ALA A 126 5.58 2.06 17.50
C ALA A 126 4.59 2.26 18.65
N ALA A 127 5.08 2.52 19.87
CA ALA A 127 4.26 2.82 21.03
C ALA A 127 3.45 4.10 20.83
N ARG A 128 4.11 5.19 20.42
CA ARG A 128 3.46 6.49 20.18
C ARG A 128 2.33 6.38 19.16
N CYS A 129 2.62 5.85 17.98
CA CYS A 129 1.63 5.68 16.92
C CYS A 129 0.53 4.70 17.33
N GLY A 130 0.90 3.61 18.04
CA GLY A 130 -0.03 2.61 18.54
C GLY A 130 -1.05 3.22 19.51
N VAL A 131 -0.60 3.95 20.52
CA VAL A 131 -1.49 4.65 21.47
C VAL A 131 -2.41 5.61 20.71
N ALA A 132 -1.85 6.46 19.84
CA ALA A 132 -2.62 7.44 19.09
C ALA A 132 -3.67 6.81 18.13
N ALA A 133 -3.42 5.59 17.63
CA ALA A 133 -4.35 4.85 16.79
C ALA A 133 -5.58 4.32 17.56
N PHE A 134 -5.43 4.08 18.87
CA PHE A 134 -6.47 3.53 19.74
C PHE A 134 -7.16 4.57 20.62
N LEU A 135 -6.54 5.74 20.80
CA LEU A 135 -7.08 6.81 21.62
C LEU A 135 -8.34 7.43 21.02
N ASP A 136 -9.32 7.72 21.88
CA ASP A 136 -10.61 8.36 21.57
C ASP A 136 -11.38 7.64 20.45
N ARG A 137 -11.27 6.31 20.39
CA ARG A 137 -11.87 5.49 19.35
C ARG A 137 -13.32 5.14 19.71
N GLU A 138 -14.25 5.65 18.90
CA GLU A 138 -15.70 5.42 19.07
C GLU A 138 -16.29 4.43 18.04
N TRP A 139 -15.45 3.79 17.22
CA TRP A 139 -15.89 2.95 16.11
C TRP A 139 -15.04 1.69 15.95
N THR A 140 -15.70 0.57 15.68
CA THR A 140 -15.09 -0.72 15.35
C THR A 140 -14.87 -0.86 13.86
N ALA A 141 -13.65 -1.24 13.47
CA ALA A 141 -13.34 -1.59 12.08
C ALA A 141 -14.28 -2.69 11.52
N PRO A 142 -14.71 -2.60 10.25
CA PRO A 142 -15.44 -3.68 9.61
C PRO A 142 -14.57 -4.93 9.61
N HIS A 143 -15.13 -6.04 10.10
CA HIS A 143 -14.40 -7.30 10.17
C HIS A 143 -14.16 -7.84 8.74
N PRO A 144 -12.93 -8.23 8.38
CA PRO A 144 -12.59 -8.71 7.03
C PRO A 144 -13.24 -10.04 6.61
N ALA A 145 -14.07 -10.66 7.46
CA ALA A 145 -14.65 -11.98 7.23
C ALA A 145 -15.59 -12.03 6.01
N GLY A 146 -16.11 -10.88 5.56
CA GLY A 146 -16.97 -10.78 4.38
C GLY A 146 -16.25 -10.91 3.04
N LEU A 147 -14.91 -10.84 2.98
CA LEU A 147 -14.18 -10.76 1.69
C LEU A 147 -13.49 -12.01 1.25
N GLU A 148 -13.08 -12.87 2.19
CA GLU A 148 -12.62 -14.21 1.84
C GLU A 148 -13.76 -15.03 1.21
N SER A 149 -15.01 -14.67 1.53
CA SER A 149 -16.25 -15.26 1.02
C SER A 149 -16.92 -14.49 -0.12
N ALA A 150 -16.41 -13.31 -0.51
CA ALA A 150 -17.02 -12.49 -1.56
C ALA A 150 -16.91 -13.17 -2.94
N ALA A 151 -17.96 -13.03 -3.76
CA ALA A 151 -17.96 -13.48 -5.15
C ALA A 151 -16.79 -12.89 -5.96
N ASP A 152 -16.47 -13.48 -7.10
CA ASP A 152 -15.46 -12.96 -8.03
C ASP A 152 -15.92 -11.59 -8.57
N THR A 153 -15.47 -10.52 -7.90
CA THR A 153 -15.81 -9.11 -8.18
C THR A 153 -14.56 -8.28 -8.45
N GLU A 154 -14.72 -7.13 -9.09
CA GLU A 154 -13.62 -6.18 -9.33
C GLU A 154 -12.96 -5.70 -8.02
N GLU A 155 -13.77 -5.50 -6.98
CA GLU A 155 -13.30 -5.14 -5.63
C GLU A 155 -12.35 -6.20 -5.07
N ARG A 156 -12.79 -7.46 -5.09
CA ARG A 156 -11.98 -8.57 -4.57
C ARG A 156 -10.68 -8.69 -5.35
N LEU A 157 -10.76 -8.59 -6.67
CA LEU A 157 -9.61 -8.68 -7.56
C LEU A 157 -8.60 -7.56 -7.24
N ALA A 158 -9.04 -6.31 -7.11
CA ALA A 158 -8.17 -5.18 -6.80
C ALA A 158 -7.54 -5.27 -5.41
N LEU A 159 -8.35 -5.57 -4.39
CA LEU A 159 -7.89 -5.67 -3.01
C LEU A 159 -6.82 -6.76 -2.84
N TRP A 160 -7.02 -7.91 -3.50
CA TRP A 160 -6.07 -9.01 -3.41
C TRP A 160 -4.83 -8.77 -4.26
N PHE A 161 -5.00 -8.33 -5.51
CA PHE A 161 -3.92 -8.50 -6.48
C PHE A 161 -3.19 -7.20 -6.84
N TYR A 162 -3.74 -6.02 -6.56
CA TYR A 162 -3.09 -4.77 -6.95
C TYR A 162 -1.76 -4.56 -6.21
N ALA A 163 -1.76 -4.60 -4.88
CA ALA A 163 -0.53 -4.44 -4.09
C ALA A 163 0.51 -5.54 -4.38
N LEU A 164 0.05 -6.76 -4.64
CA LEU A 164 0.92 -7.86 -5.07
C LEU A 164 1.57 -7.57 -6.43
N ALA A 165 0.76 -7.21 -7.42
CA ALA A 165 1.26 -6.92 -8.76
C ALA A 165 2.17 -5.69 -8.77
N HIS A 166 1.90 -4.70 -7.93
CA HIS A 166 2.75 -3.53 -7.71
C HIS A 166 4.16 -3.94 -7.27
N GLU A 167 4.26 -4.76 -6.23
CA GLU A 167 5.56 -5.21 -5.72
C GLU A 167 6.31 -6.08 -6.74
N PHE A 168 5.61 -6.86 -7.57
CA PHE A 168 6.23 -7.53 -8.72
C PHE A 168 6.67 -6.56 -9.83
N GLY A 169 5.97 -5.44 -9.98
CA GLY A 169 6.30 -4.37 -10.94
C GLY A 169 7.67 -3.74 -10.67
N HIS A 170 8.21 -3.81 -9.45
CA HIS A 170 9.58 -3.39 -9.17
C HIS A 170 10.66 -4.25 -9.83
N PHE A 171 10.30 -5.46 -10.31
CA PHE A 171 11.19 -6.30 -11.11
C PHE A 171 11.06 -6.05 -12.62
N ALA A 172 10.07 -5.25 -13.05
CA ALA A 172 9.93 -4.90 -14.46
C ALA A 172 11.07 -3.98 -14.90
N ASP A 173 11.52 -4.14 -16.15
CA ASP A 173 12.57 -3.27 -16.68
C ASP A 173 12.07 -1.84 -16.83
N ALA A 174 12.51 -0.97 -15.91
CA ALA A 174 12.18 0.45 -15.89
C ALA A 174 12.65 1.18 -17.16
N HIS A 175 13.60 0.63 -17.93
CA HIS A 175 14.05 1.21 -19.20
C HIS A 175 12.99 1.10 -20.30
N THR A 176 12.12 0.09 -20.24
CA THR A 176 10.98 -0.06 -21.15
C THR A 176 10.02 1.13 -21.04
N HIS A 177 9.94 1.73 -19.85
CA HIS A 177 9.13 2.91 -19.54
C HIS A 177 9.93 4.21 -19.43
N ALA A 178 11.26 4.18 -19.61
CA ALA A 178 12.13 5.36 -19.54
C ALA A 178 12.08 6.25 -20.79
N ARG A 179 11.12 6.03 -21.69
CA ARG A 179 10.87 6.84 -22.89
C ARG A 179 9.48 7.49 -22.79
N GLY A 180 9.34 8.71 -23.27
CA GLY A 180 8.07 9.45 -23.25
C GLY A 180 7.79 10.18 -21.92
N PRO A 181 6.57 10.13 -21.35
CA PRO A 181 6.19 10.97 -20.20
C PRO A 181 6.90 10.59 -18.89
N LEU A 182 7.57 9.45 -18.84
CA LEU A 182 8.23 8.91 -17.65
C LEU A 182 9.77 9.04 -17.68
N THR A 183 10.31 10.06 -18.34
CA THR A 183 11.74 10.40 -18.13
C THR A 183 11.94 11.10 -16.78
N ASP A 184 13.13 11.00 -16.19
CA ASP A 184 13.46 11.71 -14.95
C ASP A 184 13.26 13.24 -15.06
N ALA A 185 13.47 13.82 -16.24
CA ALA A 185 13.23 15.23 -16.52
C ALA A 185 11.72 15.57 -16.54
N SER A 186 10.91 14.72 -17.15
CA SER A 186 9.45 14.86 -17.16
C SER A 186 8.88 14.69 -15.74
N VAL A 187 9.31 13.66 -15.01
CA VAL A 187 8.88 13.42 -13.63
C VAL A 187 9.28 14.58 -12.72
N ARG A 188 10.50 15.12 -12.86
CA ARG A 188 10.92 16.34 -12.14
C ARG A 188 9.98 17.51 -12.43
N THR A 189 9.62 17.72 -13.70
CA THR A 189 8.71 18.81 -14.09
C THR A 189 7.32 18.63 -13.47
N MET A 190 6.79 17.39 -13.51
CA MET A 190 5.50 17.06 -12.89
C MET A 190 5.53 17.26 -11.37
N LEU A 191 6.60 16.85 -10.69
CA LEU A 191 6.78 17.06 -9.25
C LEU A 191 6.84 18.55 -8.88
N LEU A 192 7.56 19.36 -9.68
CA LEU A 192 7.62 20.81 -9.47
C LEU A 192 6.26 21.49 -9.69
N ALA A 193 5.45 20.98 -10.62
CA ALA A 193 4.09 21.47 -10.84
C ALA A 193 3.16 21.09 -9.68
N ALA A 194 3.20 19.83 -9.23
CA ALA A 194 2.39 19.34 -8.11
C ALA A 194 2.73 20.08 -6.80
N ARG A 195 4.01 20.30 -6.50
CA ARG A 195 4.45 21.07 -5.31
C ARG A 195 3.90 22.50 -5.24
N ARG A 196 3.60 23.14 -6.36
CA ARG A 196 3.03 24.49 -6.37
C ARG A 196 1.55 24.50 -5.99
N GLN A 197 0.88 23.37 -6.09
CA GLN A 197 -0.53 23.20 -5.76
C GLN A 197 -0.73 22.82 -4.27
N ASP A 198 0.25 22.13 -3.69
CA ASP A 198 0.25 21.71 -2.28
C ASP A 198 0.79 22.85 -1.37
N GLY A 199 -0.07 23.80 -1.00
CA GLY A 199 0.29 24.88 -0.06
C GLY A 199 0.73 24.38 1.33
N HIS A 200 1.80 24.98 1.87
CA HIS A 200 2.45 24.71 3.17
C HIS A 200 2.74 23.23 3.49
N ASP A 201 3.86 22.77 2.97
CA ASP A 201 4.46 21.47 3.22
C ASP A 201 5.20 21.44 4.57
N LEU A 202 4.45 21.28 5.68
CA LEU A 202 5.03 21.12 7.03
C LEU A 202 5.88 19.84 7.14
N ILE A 203 5.57 18.82 6.33
CA ILE A 203 6.43 17.65 6.09
C ILE A 203 7.68 18.11 5.36
N GLY A 204 7.54 18.94 4.33
CA GLY A 204 8.61 19.66 3.68
C GLY A 204 9.52 20.38 4.65
N ASP A 205 9.01 21.12 5.63
CA ASP A 205 9.80 21.85 6.63
C ASP A 205 10.61 20.91 7.56
N VAL A 206 10.08 19.73 7.88
CA VAL A 206 10.82 18.65 8.58
C VAL A 206 11.82 17.96 7.64
N LEU A 207 11.48 17.85 6.34
CA LEU A 207 12.26 17.23 5.28
C LEU A 207 13.17 18.23 4.51
N HIS A 208 13.33 19.47 4.99
CA HIS A 208 13.85 20.63 4.23
C HIS A 208 15.34 20.58 3.86
N ARG A 209 15.95 19.39 3.81
CA ARG A 209 17.38 19.23 3.52
C ARG A 209 17.72 18.30 2.36
N ARG A 210 16.75 17.74 1.62
CA ARG A 210 17.08 16.76 0.57
C ARG A 210 16.28 16.92 -0.74
N PRO A 211 16.95 16.84 -1.92
CA PRO A 211 16.33 17.06 -3.22
C PRO A 211 15.47 15.86 -3.64
N LEU A 212 14.27 16.13 -4.17
CA LEU A 212 13.43 15.11 -4.83
C LEU A 212 14.22 14.29 -5.84
N HIS A 213 14.20 12.96 -5.72
CA HIS A 213 14.77 12.04 -6.70
C HIS A 213 13.69 11.53 -7.67
N PRO A 214 13.66 12.02 -8.93
CA PRO A 214 12.65 11.60 -9.90
C PRO A 214 12.69 10.11 -10.22
N ALA A 215 13.85 9.45 -10.05
CA ALA A 215 14.03 8.04 -10.29
C ALA A 215 13.16 7.16 -9.37
N ASP A 216 12.98 7.54 -8.11
CA ASP A 216 12.18 6.76 -7.15
C ASP A 216 10.69 6.88 -7.47
N VAL A 217 10.21 8.11 -7.74
CA VAL A 217 8.83 8.34 -8.19
C VAL A 217 8.56 7.61 -9.50
N ARG A 218 9.53 7.58 -10.42
CA ARG A 218 9.45 6.82 -11.68
C ARG A 218 9.34 5.33 -11.42
N ALA A 219 10.17 4.76 -10.54
CA ALA A 219 10.14 3.34 -10.20
C ALA A 219 8.78 2.93 -9.62
N GLU A 220 8.23 3.72 -8.70
CA GLU A 220 6.88 3.50 -8.17
C GLU A 220 5.80 3.66 -9.24
N THR A 221 5.92 4.65 -10.11
CA THR A 221 4.95 4.82 -11.20
C THR A 221 4.96 3.61 -12.13
N VAL A 222 6.15 3.07 -12.47
CA VAL A 222 6.25 1.85 -13.28
C VAL A 222 5.59 0.66 -12.60
N ALA A 223 5.77 0.51 -11.29
CA ALA A 223 5.09 -0.52 -10.50
C ALA A 223 3.56 -0.36 -10.54
N ASP A 224 3.04 0.87 -10.40
CA ASP A 224 1.60 1.16 -10.50
C ASP A 224 1.05 0.79 -11.89
N LEU A 225 1.78 1.12 -12.96
CA LEU A 225 1.37 0.82 -14.34
C LEU A 225 1.36 -0.68 -14.60
N PHE A 226 2.39 -1.39 -14.12
CA PHE A 226 2.49 -2.84 -14.21
C PHE A 226 1.31 -3.49 -13.47
N ALA A 227 1.00 -3.03 -12.26
CA ALA A 227 -0.12 -3.52 -11.46
C ALA A 227 -1.46 -3.28 -12.15
N ALA A 228 -1.66 -2.09 -12.72
CA ALA A 228 -2.88 -1.74 -13.44
C ALA A 228 -3.11 -2.66 -14.63
N ASP A 229 -2.07 -2.92 -15.43
CA ASP A 229 -2.19 -3.80 -16.57
C ASP A 229 -2.47 -5.26 -16.18
N VAL A 230 -1.75 -5.77 -15.17
CA VAL A 230 -2.00 -7.12 -14.62
C VAL A 230 -3.44 -7.22 -14.17
N LEU A 231 -3.96 -6.19 -13.49
CA LEU A 231 -5.31 -6.20 -12.97
C LEU A 231 -6.37 -6.11 -14.07
N VAL A 232 -6.18 -5.27 -15.09
CA VAL A 232 -7.07 -5.21 -16.27
C VAL A 232 -7.11 -6.55 -17.00
N GLU A 233 -5.96 -7.20 -17.14
CA GLU A 233 -5.87 -8.52 -17.76
C GLU A 233 -6.50 -9.62 -16.90
N ALA A 234 -6.25 -9.60 -15.59
CA ALA A 234 -6.82 -10.54 -14.64
C ALA A 234 -8.34 -10.42 -14.57
N ALA A 235 -8.89 -9.19 -14.53
CA ALA A 235 -10.32 -8.92 -14.61
C ALA A 235 -10.93 -9.60 -15.83
N ALA A 236 -10.29 -9.46 -16.99
CA ALA A 236 -10.78 -10.01 -18.23
C ALA A 236 -10.71 -11.56 -18.31
N ARG A 237 -9.94 -12.21 -17.44
CA ARG A 237 -9.80 -13.68 -17.39
C ARG A 237 -10.60 -14.33 -16.25
N LEU A 238 -10.76 -13.63 -15.13
CA LEU A 238 -11.30 -14.17 -13.89
C LEU A 238 -12.75 -13.74 -13.61
N LEU A 239 -13.17 -12.59 -14.11
CA LEU A 239 -14.51 -12.08 -13.84
C LEU A 239 -15.50 -12.51 -14.93
N PRO A 240 -16.78 -12.71 -14.58
CA PRO A 240 -17.85 -12.93 -15.56
C PRO A 240 -17.86 -11.81 -16.61
N ASP A 241 -17.99 -12.18 -17.89
CA ASP A 241 -17.97 -11.27 -19.04
C ASP A 241 -16.73 -10.35 -19.11
N GLY A 242 -15.65 -10.73 -18.41
CA GLY A 242 -14.40 -9.98 -18.34
C GLY A 242 -14.43 -8.72 -17.45
N GLY A 243 -15.43 -8.62 -16.56
CA GLY A 243 -15.59 -7.52 -15.62
C GLY A 243 -16.12 -6.24 -16.26
N HIS A 244 -16.80 -5.41 -15.46
CA HIS A 244 -17.34 -4.13 -15.91
C HIS A 244 -16.21 -3.08 -15.98
N PRO A 245 -15.85 -2.54 -17.15
CA PRO A 245 -14.63 -1.73 -17.30
C PRO A 245 -14.59 -0.50 -16.39
N VAL A 246 -15.72 0.19 -16.21
CA VAL A 246 -15.83 1.35 -15.32
C VAL A 246 -15.54 0.99 -13.86
N ARG A 247 -15.95 -0.22 -13.42
CA ARG A 247 -15.67 -0.70 -12.06
C ARG A 247 -14.22 -1.08 -11.91
N VAL A 248 -13.64 -1.75 -12.90
CA VAL A 248 -12.19 -2.05 -12.93
C VAL A 248 -11.37 -0.77 -12.81
N ILE A 249 -11.70 0.29 -13.58
CA ILE A 249 -11.03 1.60 -13.46
C ILE A 249 -11.12 2.12 -12.02
N GLY A 250 -12.33 2.15 -11.45
CA GLY A 250 -12.55 2.69 -10.11
C GLY A 250 -11.75 1.93 -9.05
N GLU A 251 -11.76 0.60 -9.11
CA GLU A 251 -11.04 -0.25 -8.15
C GLU A 251 -9.52 -0.18 -8.33
N VAL A 252 -8.99 -0.03 -9.56
CA VAL A 252 -7.56 0.25 -9.78
C VAL A 252 -7.17 1.57 -9.12
N LEU A 253 -7.94 2.64 -9.34
CA LEU A 253 -7.62 3.97 -8.80
C LEU A 253 -7.67 3.98 -7.26
N LEU A 254 -8.65 3.29 -6.66
CA LEU A 254 -8.75 3.13 -5.21
C LEU A 254 -7.57 2.32 -4.65
N ALA A 255 -7.25 1.18 -5.27
CA ALA A 255 -6.15 0.32 -4.81
C ALA A 255 -4.80 1.03 -4.92
N ALA A 256 -4.56 1.78 -6.00
CA ALA A 256 -3.36 2.60 -6.17
C ALA A 256 -3.21 3.65 -5.07
N ALA A 257 -4.29 4.33 -4.71
CA ALA A 257 -4.27 5.31 -3.62
C ALA A 257 -4.00 4.67 -2.25
N VAL A 258 -4.57 3.48 -1.99
CA VAL A 258 -4.31 2.71 -0.78
C VAL A 258 -2.85 2.27 -0.70
N VAL A 259 -2.28 1.73 -1.79
CA VAL A 259 -0.86 1.37 -1.87
C VAL A 259 0.02 2.60 -1.62
N ALA A 260 -0.23 3.72 -2.31
CA ALA A 260 0.53 4.95 -2.11
C ALA A 260 0.47 5.45 -0.65
N ALA A 261 -0.67 5.32 0.02
CA ALA A 261 -0.81 5.67 1.45
C ALA A 261 0.02 4.76 2.37
N VAL A 262 0.00 3.44 2.12
CA VAL A 262 0.82 2.46 2.87
C VAL A 262 2.31 2.74 2.65
N GLU A 263 2.72 3.01 1.41
CA GLU A 263 4.11 3.32 1.06
C GLU A 263 4.61 4.60 1.71
N ARG A 264 3.77 5.63 1.81
CA ARG A 264 4.08 6.86 2.56
C ARG A 264 4.36 6.57 4.02
N CYS A 265 3.55 5.72 4.65
CA CYS A 265 3.78 5.30 6.04
C CYS A 265 5.10 4.52 6.16
N ARG A 266 5.36 3.59 5.24
CA ARG A 266 6.60 2.79 5.18
C ARG A 266 7.84 3.65 4.99
N ALA A 267 7.80 4.58 4.05
CA ALA A 267 8.88 5.50 3.73
C ALA A 267 9.20 6.39 4.93
N PHE A 268 8.17 6.93 5.61
CA PHE A 268 8.33 7.72 6.81
C PHE A 268 9.02 6.95 7.94
N CYS A 269 8.55 5.74 8.26
CA CYS A 269 9.19 4.92 9.31
C CYS A 269 10.63 4.55 8.95
N THR A 270 10.91 4.30 7.67
CA THR A 270 12.27 3.97 7.21
C THR A 270 13.23 5.15 7.35
N MET A 271 12.76 6.35 7.01
CA MET A 271 13.51 7.59 7.19
C MET A 271 13.91 7.81 8.65
N LEU A 272 12.99 7.59 9.60
CA LEU A 272 13.28 7.76 11.03
C LEU A 272 14.16 6.65 11.61
N GLY A 273 14.01 5.40 11.14
CA GLY A 273 14.76 4.25 11.62
C GLY A 273 16.21 4.18 11.11
N ARG A 274 16.54 4.87 10.01
CA ARG A 274 17.89 4.92 9.43
C ARG A 274 18.29 6.35 9.05
N PRO A 275 18.59 7.21 10.05
CA PRO A 275 18.99 8.59 9.78
C PRO A 275 20.26 8.62 8.93
N GLY A 276 20.13 8.91 7.62
CA GLY A 276 21.25 8.93 6.68
C GLY A 276 20.96 8.34 5.29
N ASP A 277 19.99 7.43 5.17
CA ASP A 277 19.65 6.78 3.90
C ASP A 277 18.55 7.57 3.16
N GLY A 278 18.91 8.69 2.53
CA GLY A 278 17.98 9.65 1.93
C GLY A 278 17.25 9.21 0.65
N ARG A 279 17.23 7.90 0.36
CA ARG A 279 16.63 7.32 -0.85
C ARG A 279 15.11 7.15 -0.78
N LEU A 280 14.51 7.17 0.42
CA LEU A 280 13.07 6.92 0.59
C LEU A 280 12.27 8.17 1.00
N ASP A 281 12.96 9.30 1.24
CA ASP A 281 12.38 10.57 1.68
C ASP A 281 11.37 11.15 0.68
N HIS A 282 11.38 10.67 -0.57
CA HIS A 282 10.57 11.24 -1.67
C HIS A 282 9.16 10.69 -1.73
N LEU A 283 8.97 9.46 -1.26
CA LEU A 283 7.67 8.80 -1.29
C LEU A 283 6.73 9.37 -0.23
N THR A 284 7.25 10.01 0.81
CA THR A 284 6.43 10.64 1.86
C THR A 284 5.68 11.88 1.37
N TYR A 285 6.15 12.54 0.30
CA TYR A 285 5.54 13.77 -0.22
C TYR A 285 4.22 13.51 -0.96
N PRO A 286 3.15 14.27 -0.67
CA PRO A 286 1.89 14.21 -1.43
C PRO A 286 2.08 14.39 -2.95
N ALA A 287 3.00 15.28 -3.35
CA ALA A 287 3.34 15.51 -4.75
C ALA A 287 3.74 14.23 -5.51
N ALA A 288 4.40 13.26 -4.87
CA ALA A 288 4.76 11.99 -5.51
C ALA A 288 3.51 11.16 -5.84
N ALA A 289 2.54 11.09 -4.92
CA ALA A 289 1.26 10.41 -5.13
C ALA A 289 0.44 11.09 -6.24
N SER A 290 0.44 12.43 -6.28
CA SER A 290 -0.23 13.20 -7.35
C SER A 290 0.33 12.90 -8.73
N VAL A 291 1.67 12.83 -8.88
CA VAL A 291 2.31 12.48 -10.16
C VAL A 291 1.97 11.04 -10.57
N ARG A 292 2.10 10.08 -9.66
CA ARG A 292 1.75 8.66 -9.90
C ARG A 292 0.30 8.51 -10.37
N SER A 293 -0.64 9.13 -9.64
CA SER A 293 -2.07 9.13 -9.97
C SER A 293 -2.36 9.72 -11.36
N ALA A 294 -1.73 10.85 -11.70
CA ALA A 294 -1.91 11.49 -13.00
C ALA A 294 -1.45 10.59 -14.16
N VAL A 295 -0.27 9.98 -14.03
CA VAL A 295 0.27 9.06 -15.04
C VAL A 295 -0.57 7.79 -15.14
N LEU A 296 -0.97 7.21 -14.00
CA LEU A 296 -1.81 6.02 -13.95
C LEU A 296 -3.14 6.21 -14.68
N ARG A 297 -3.80 7.36 -14.51
CA ARG A 297 -5.06 7.68 -15.22
C ARG A 297 -4.87 7.71 -16.73
N ALA A 298 -3.82 8.39 -17.21
CA ALA A 298 -3.51 8.43 -18.64
C ALA A 298 -3.20 7.04 -19.19
N HIS A 299 -2.45 6.22 -18.43
CA HIS A 299 -2.14 4.84 -18.79
C HIS A 299 -3.36 3.95 -18.84
N LEU A 300 -4.26 4.05 -17.85
CA LEU A 300 -5.51 3.28 -17.80
C LEU A 300 -6.37 3.50 -19.04
N ALA A 301 -6.45 4.74 -19.54
CA ALA A 301 -7.20 5.00 -20.76
C ALA A 301 -6.61 4.27 -21.98
N ALA A 302 -5.28 4.21 -22.08
CA ALA A 302 -4.58 3.45 -23.13
C ALA A 302 -4.78 1.93 -22.96
N ALA A 303 -4.62 1.41 -21.74
CA ALA A 303 -4.83 -0.01 -21.43
C ALA A 303 -6.27 -0.46 -21.74
N MET A 304 -7.26 0.34 -21.34
CA MET A 304 -8.67 0.07 -21.65
C MET A 304 -8.97 0.17 -23.16
N THR A 305 -8.32 1.09 -23.87
CA THR A 305 -8.42 1.18 -25.33
C THR A 305 -7.93 -0.09 -25.98
N ALA A 306 -6.73 -0.56 -25.62
CA ALA A 306 -6.14 -1.78 -26.16
C ALA A 306 -7.00 -3.02 -25.87
N ARG A 307 -7.56 -3.12 -24.65
CA ARG A 307 -8.28 -4.31 -24.22
C ARG A 307 -9.73 -4.37 -24.70
N TYR A 308 -10.48 -3.28 -24.56
CA TYR A 308 -11.93 -3.27 -24.77
C TYR A 308 -12.36 -2.68 -26.11
N SER A 309 -11.41 -2.28 -26.97
CA SER A 309 -11.69 -1.75 -28.31
C SER A 309 -11.25 -2.69 -29.45
N SER A 310 -10.72 -3.88 -29.13
CA SER A 310 -10.36 -4.89 -30.13
C SER A 310 -11.60 -5.32 -30.93
N GLY A 311 -11.61 -5.08 -32.24
CA GLY A 311 -12.72 -5.40 -33.15
C GLY A 311 -13.52 -4.20 -33.68
N ARG A 312 -13.17 -2.96 -33.31
CA ARG A 312 -13.76 -1.73 -33.89
C ARG A 312 -12.76 -1.01 -34.81
N PRO A 313 -13.21 -0.22 -35.81
CA PRO A 313 -12.32 0.45 -36.74
C PRO A 313 -11.50 1.53 -36.02
N SER A 314 -10.19 1.30 -35.92
CA SER A 314 -9.13 2.18 -35.39
C SER A 314 -9.13 2.47 -33.87
N PRO A 315 -8.10 1.97 -33.13
CA PRO A 315 -7.82 2.30 -31.73
C PRO A 315 -7.67 3.81 -31.45
N VAL A 316 -7.26 4.59 -32.45
CA VAL A 316 -7.01 6.03 -32.35
C VAL A 316 -8.30 6.82 -32.06
N SER A 317 -9.46 6.32 -32.51
CA SER A 317 -10.77 6.94 -32.24
C SER A 317 -11.32 6.64 -30.84
N ALA A 318 -10.78 5.61 -30.16
CA ALA A 318 -11.29 5.13 -28.88
C ALA A 318 -10.57 5.73 -27.67
N LEU A 319 -9.32 6.18 -27.80
CA LEU A 319 -8.56 6.77 -26.70
C LEU A 319 -9.24 8.01 -26.08
N PRO A 320 -9.71 9.01 -26.85
CA PRO A 320 -10.41 10.17 -26.28
C PRO A 320 -11.75 9.80 -25.59
N ARG A 321 -12.33 8.65 -25.91
CA ARG A 321 -13.50 8.12 -25.20
C ARG A 321 -13.07 7.56 -23.85
N TRP A 322 -12.04 6.72 -23.81
CA TRP A 322 -11.55 6.14 -22.56
C TRP A 322 -10.96 7.17 -21.62
N ASP A 323 -10.26 8.20 -22.13
CA ASP A 323 -9.81 9.33 -21.33
C ASP A 323 -10.98 10.00 -20.58
N ARG A 324 -12.09 10.25 -21.29
CA ARG A 324 -13.30 10.82 -20.67
C ARG A 324 -13.94 9.88 -19.66
N ILE A 325 -13.94 8.58 -19.91
CA ILE A 325 -14.47 7.59 -18.97
C ILE A 325 -13.60 7.54 -17.71
N VAL A 326 -12.27 7.46 -17.84
CA VAL A 326 -11.35 7.46 -16.70
C VAL A 326 -11.50 8.75 -15.90
N ALA A 327 -11.56 9.92 -16.56
CA ALA A 327 -11.81 11.19 -15.88
C ALA A 327 -13.17 11.21 -15.17
N GLY A 328 -14.21 10.67 -15.81
CA GLY A 328 -15.55 10.56 -15.22
C GLY A 328 -15.65 9.60 -14.04
N VAL A 329 -14.78 8.58 -13.98
CA VAL A 329 -14.65 7.68 -12.82
C VAL A 329 -13.79 8.29 -11.73
N ALA A 330 -12.70 8.97 -12.09
CA ALA A 330 -11.79 9.59 -11.13
C ALA A 330 -12.45 10.75 -10.38
N ALA A 331 -13.20 11.61 -11.07
CA ALA A 331 -13.76 12.83 -10.47
C ALA A 331 -14.65 12.58 -9.23
N PRO A 332 -15.57 11.59 -9.21
CA PRO A 332 -16.32 11.23 -8.01
C PRO A 332 -15.46 10.68 -6.86
N LEU A 333 -14.29 10.10 -7.16
CA LEU A 333 -13.40 9.53 -6.15
C LEU A 333 -12.50 10.58 -5.48
N GLU A 334 -12.20 11.70 -6.17
CA GLU A 334 -11.28 12.73 -5.67
C GLU A 334 -11.54 13.18 -4.23
N PRO A 335 -12.78 13.46 -3.79
CA PRO A 335 -13.02 13.90 -2.42
C PRO A 335 -12.62 12.83 -1.39
N ALA A 336 -12.83 11.55 -1.69
CA ALA A 336 -12.42 10.45 -0.81
C ALA A 336 -10.90 10.29 -0.81
N LEU A 337 -10.25 10.38 -1.97
CA LEU A 337 -8.79 10.30 -2.09
C LEU A 337 -8.09 11.45 -1.36
N ALA A 338 -8.62 12.67 -1.44
CA ALA A 338 -8.11 13.82 -0.71
C ALA A 338 -8.24 13.66 0.82
N VAL A 339 -9.31 13.01 1.29
CA VAL A 339 -9.48 12.66 2.71
C VAL A 339 -8.39 11.68 3.16
N LEU A 340 -8.07 10.66 2.35
CA LEU A 340 -6.98 9.72 2.65
C LEU A 340 -5.64 10.45 2.75
N ASP A 341 -5.31 11.26 1.74
CA ASP A 341 -4.04 11.97 1.68
C ASP A 341 -3.85 12.91 2.88
N THR A 342 -4.90 13.65 3.23
CA THR A 342 -4.91 14.52 4.42
C THR A 342 -4.74 13.70 5.70
N ALA A 343 -5.44 12.57 5.81
CA ALA A 343 -5.40 11.71 6.99
C ALA A 343 -4.03 11.06 7.22
N VAL A 344 -3.35 10.61 6.15
CA VAL A 344 -1.97 10.11 6.22
C VAL A 344 -1.02 11.22 6.68
N THR A 345 -1.19 12.43 6.15
CA THR A 345 -0.40 13.60 6.54
C THR A 345 -0.61 13.95 8.01
N ASP A 346 -1.84 13.92 8.51
CA ASP A 346 -2.14 14.15 9.92
C ASP A 346 -1.53 13.06 10.82
N ALA A 347 -1.58 11.80 10.39
CA ALA A 347 -0.98 10.69 11.12
C ALA A 347 0.55 10.85 11.25
N ILE A 348 1.22 11.26 10.17
CA ILE A 348 2.66 11.56 10.18
C ILE A 348 2.97 12.73 11.11
N ARG A 349 2.16 13.81 11.09
CA ARG A 349 2.33 14.95 12.00
C ARG A 349 2.18 14.54 13.47
N GLU A 350 1.15 13.77 13.79
CA GLU A 350 0.93 13.22 15.13
C GLU A 350 2.12 12.35 15.58
N ALA A 351 2.67 11.54 14.67
CA ALA A 351 3.85 10.71 14.94
C ALA A 351 5.11 11.53 15.24
N LEU A 352 5.24 12.73 14.66
CA LEU A 352 6.36 13.65 14.86
C LEU A 352 6.18 14.64 16.02
N ASP A 353 4.98 14.73 16.60
CA ASP A 353 4.67 15.77 17.58
C ASP A 353 5.30 15.52 18.96
N GLU A 354 6.57 15.89 19.12
CA GLU A 354 7.29 15.77 20.39
C GLU A 354 6.73 16.67 21.52
N SER A 355 5.80 17.59 21.23
CA SER A 355 5.21 18.47 22.25
C SER A 355 4.26 17.72 23.20
N VAL A 356 3.75 16.55 22.79
CA VAL A 356 2.89 15.69 23.60
C VAL A 356 3.65 14.41 23.97
N PRO A 357 4.08 14.21 25.23
CA PRO A 357 4.81 13.01 25.64
C PRO A 357 3.98 11.72 25.47
N THR A 358 4.62 10.61 25.10
CA THR A 358 3.97 9.30 24.97
C THR A 358 3.32 8.84 26.28
N GLU A 359 3.95 9.15 27.42
CA GLU A 359 3.39 8.92 28.76
C GLU A 359 1.99 9.53 28.92
N TYR A 360 1.82 10.79 28.49
CA TYR A 360 0.54 11.47 28.57
C TYR A 360 -0.53 10.78 27.72
N LEU A 361 -0.17 10.31 26.52
CA LEU A 361 -1.08 9.57 25.65
C LEU A 361 -1.49 8.23 26.29
N ILE A 362 -0.54 7.51 26.90
CA ILE A 362 -0.78 6.25 27.62
C ILE A 362 -1.76 6.46 28.77
N GLU A 363 -1.57 7.50 29.59
CA GLU A 363 -2.46 7.80 30.71
C GLU A 363 -3.88 8.15 30.26
N ARG A 364 -4.03 8.78 29.11
CA ARG A 364 -5.35 9.02 28.50
C ARG A 364 -6.01 7.76 27.94
N LEU A 365 -5.22 6.82 27.42
CA LEU A 365 -5.71 5.55 26.88
C LEU A 365 -6.18 4.59 27.98
N ARG A 366 -5.47 4.57 29.12
CA ARG A 366 -5.73 3.66 30.25
C ARG A 366 -7.22 3.57 30.66
N PRO A 367 -7.97 4.68 30.87
CA PRO A 367 -9.40 4.60 31.21
C PRO A 367 -10.30 4.16 30.04
N GLN A 368 -9.82 4.19 28.80
CA GLN A 368 -10.57 3.80 27.59
C GLN A 368 -10.37 2.32 27.21
N ALA A 369 -9.38 1.64 27.80
CA ALA A 369 -8.97 0.27 27.47
C ALA A 369 -9.95 -0.82 27.96
N GLY A 370 -11.21 -0.72 27.53
CA GLY A 370 -12.26 -1.70 27.76
C GLY A 370 -12.21 -2.90 26.78
N PRO A 371 -13.12 -3.88 26.93
CA PRO A 371 -13.09 -5.13 26.16
C PRO A 371 -13.11 -4.95 24.64
N ALA A 372 -13.85 -3.95 24.13
CA ALA A 372 -13.93 -3.68 22.71
C ALA A 372 -12.58 -3.22 22.14
N LEU A 373 -11.91 -2.27 22.80
CA LEU A 373 -10.63 -1.76 22.37
C LEU A 373 -9.53 -2.83 22.43
N ARG A 374 -9.54 -3.68 23.47
CA ARG A 374 -8.62 -4.81 23.58
C ARG A 374 -8.83 -5.86 22.49
N ALA A 375 -10.09 -6.12 22.13
CA ALA A 375 -10.39 -7.03 21.03
C ALA A 375 -9.85 -6.50 19.69
N GLU A 376 -9.93 -5.20 19.47
CA GLU A 376 -9.40 -4.54 18.27
C GLU A 376 -7.88 -4.43 18.26
N ALA A 377 -7.25 -4.22 19.42
CA ALA A 377 -5.80 -4.16 19.56
C ALA A 377 -5.12 -5.54 19.57
N ARG A 378 -5.88 -6.62 19.57
CA ARG A 378 -5.39 -8.00 19.74
C ARG A 378 -4.25 -8.34 18.77
N ASP A 379 -4.43 -8.03 17.49
CA ASP A 379 -3.46 -8.39 16.45
C ASP A 379 -2.16 -7.58 16.57
N PHE A 380 -2.27 -6.33 16.99
CA PHE A 380 -1.11 -5.49 17.32
C PHE A 380 -0.37 -6.02 18.56
N VAL A 381 -1.09 -6.38 19.62
CA VAL A 381 -0.49 -6.95 20.84
C VAL A 381 0.21 -8.28 20.54
N HIS A 382 -0.41 -9.16 19.74
CA HIS A 382 0.24 -10.40 19.30
C HIS A 382 1.50 -10.13 18.48
N LEU A 383 1.46 -9.15 17.57
CA LEU A 383 2.62 -8.77 16.78
C LEU A 383 3.78 -8.29 17.66
N VAL A 384 3.51 -7.40 18.63
CA VAL A 384 4.53 -6.91 19.57
C VAL A 384 5.15 -8.08 20.34
N ARG A 385 4.32 -8.94 20.94
CA ARG A 385 4.78 -10.12 21.69
C ARG A 385 5.60 -11.09 20.82
N GLY A 386 5.18 -11.32 19.59
CA GLY A 386 5.89 -12.21 18.64
C GLY A 386 7.19 -11.60 18.08
N SER A 387 7.31 -10.27 18.07
CA SER A 387 8.49 -9.58 17.54
C SER A 387 9.72 -9.65 18.47
N GLY A 388 9.51 -9.88 19.77
CA GLY A 388 10.57 -9.82 20.80
C GLY A 388 11.18 -8.41 20.97
N ARG A 389 10.54 -7.37 20.44
CA ARG A 389 10.94 -5.97 20.62
C ARG A 389 10.39 -5.46 21.94
N HIS A 390 11.20 -4.68 22.65
CA HIS A 390 10.87 -4.11 23.95
C HIS A 390 11.11 -2.60 23.96
N GLY A 391 10.42 -1.92 24.86
CA GLY A 391 10.52 -0.49 25.09
C GLY A 391 9.51 -0.10 26.15
N GLU A 392 9.87 0.80 27.06
CA GLU A 392 9.06 1.14 28.24
C GLU A 392 7.59 1.40 27.89
N TRP A 393 7.34 2.29 26.93
CA TRP A 393 5.98 2.65 26.50
C TRP A 393 5.30 1.58 25.66
N LEU A 394 6.07 0.77 24.93
CA LEU A 394 5.53 -0.32 24.12
C LEU A 394 5.05 -1.47 25.01
N ASP A 395 5.83 -1.82 26.03
CA ASP A 395 5.51 -2.84 27.02
C ASP A 395 4.30 -2.40 27.86
N GLU A 396 4.24 -1.11 28.25
CA GLU A 396 3.09 -0.53 28.95
C GLU A 396 1.81 -0.53 28.10
N LEU A 397 1.91 -0.18 26.81
CA LEU A 397 0.80 -0.26 25.86
C LEU A 397 0.25 -1.69 25.75
N VAL A 398 1.14 -2.67 25.62
CA VAL A 398 0.78 -4.10 25.59
C VAL A 398 0.13 -4.55 26.89
N ARG A 399 0.56 -4.03 28.04
CA ARG A 399 -0.04 -4.33 29.35
C ARG A 399 -1.46 -3.77 29.49
N ILE A 400 -1.74 -2.61 28.88
CA ILE A 400 -3.06 -1.97 28.92
C ILE A 400 -4.04 -2.63 27.95
N LEU A 401 -3.57 -3.01 26.76
CA LEU A 401 -4.39 -3.52 25.66
C LEU A 401 -4.49 -5.06 25.59
N GLY A 402 -3.51 -5.78 26.14
CA GLY A 402 -3.47 -7.24 26.20
C GLY A 402 -4.19 -7.81 27.41
#